data_AF-A0A0F9C8J0-F1
#
_entry.id   AF-A0A0F9C8J0-F1
#
_cell.length_a   1.000
_cell.length_b   1.000
_cell.length_c   1.000
_cell.angle_alpha   90.00
_cell.angle_beta   90.00
_cell.angle_gamma   90.00
#
_symmetry.space_group_name_H-M   'P 1'
#
loop_
_entity.id
_entity.type
_entity.pdbx_description
1 polymer ?
#
loop_
_entity_poly.entity_id
_entity_poly.type
_entity_poly.pdbx_seq_one_letter_code
_entity_poly.pdbx_strand_id
1 'polypeptide(L)'
;MSIELGLQSMHDKTLNLINRKETLTDFIKAYEIIKKYNLHLCVHVILGLPEETIDDMIKTAKFLSKLKIDGIKLHLLVAIKNTVLGKMYLAGKFKSLTYDEYVDISKKFINELDKKCIIHKLAGSGYPDDIIAPFWIYEKKLSVIRDISN
;
A
#
# COMPACT_ATOMS: atom_id res chain seq x y z
N MET A 1 -23.04 -1.25 -3.74
CA MET A 1 -22.42 -1.30 -2.41
C MET A 1 -21.01 -1.83 -2.57
N SER A 2 -20.03 -1.21 -1.94
CA SER A 2 -18.61 -1.55 -2.10
C SER A 2 -17.99 -1.84 -0.74
N ILE A 3 -17.14 -2.86 -0.66
CA ILE A 3 -16.39 -3.23 0.55
C ILE A 3 -14.93 -2.83 0.36
N GLU A 4 -14.32 -2.27 1.39
CA GLU A 4 -12.90 -1.94 1.42
C GLU A 4 -12.18 -2.90 2.36
N LEU A 5 -11.15 -3.60 1.87
CA LEU A 5 -10.34 -4.51 2.68
C LEU A 5 -8.89 -4.05 2.74
N GLY A 6 -8.34 -4.07 3.96
CA GLY A 6 -6.93 -3.86 4.17
C GLY A 6 -6.13 -5.15 4.01
N LEU A 7 -5.46 -5.32 2.86
CA LEU A 7 -4.42 -6.35 2.72
C LEU A 7 -3.07 -5.83 3.22
N GLN A 8 -2.74 -4.59 2.84
CA GLN A 8 -1.47 -3.90 3.05
C GLN A 8 -0.29 -4.53 2.30
N SER A 9 -0.08 -5.84 2.46
CA SER A 9 0.91 -6.65 1.78
C SER A 9 0.40 -8.08 1.64
N MET A 10 0.81 -8.78 0.57
CA MET A 10 0.51 -10.21 0.46
C MET A 10 1.42 -11.11 1.32
N HIS A 11 2.43 -10.55 1.98
CA HIS A 11 3.48 -11.31 2.63
C HIS A 11 3.22 -11.42 4.14
N ASP A 12 2.86 -12.61 4.63
CA ASP A 12 2.59 -12.83 6.05
C ASP A 12 3.79 -12.45 6.95
N LYS A 13 5.04 -12.58 6.46
CA LYS A 13 6.23 -12.07 7.17
C LYS A 13 6.13 -10.57 7.47
N THR A 14 5.70 -9.78 6.49
CA THR A 14 5.56 -8.32 6.59
C THR A 14 4.38 -7.98 7.49
N LEU A 15 3.25 -8.67 7.32
CA LEU A 15 2.05 -8.47 8.13
C LEU A 15 2.34 -8.74 9.61
N ASN A 16 3.06 -9.82 9.92
CA ASN A 16 3.51 -10.15 11.28
C ASN A 16 4.47 -9.09 11.84
N LEU A 17 5.44 -8.62 11.03
CA LEU A 17 6.41 -7.60 11.43
C LEU A 17 5.73 -6.29 11.85
N ILE A 18 4.66 -5.89 11.15
CA ILE A 18 3.87 -4.69 11.50
C ILE A 18 2.75 -4.99 12.51
N ASN A 19 2.77 -6.16 13.13
CA ASN A 19 1.80 -6.60 14.14
C ASN A 19 0.33 -6.64 13.63
N ARG A 20 0.13 -6.89 12.34
CA ARG A 20 -1.18 -7.22 11.78
C ARG A 20 -1.52 -8.68 12.14
N LYS A 21 -2.77 -8.94 12.52
CA LYS A 21 -3.19 -10.26 13.03
C LYS A 21 -3.84 -11.11 11.96
N GLU A 22 -4.38 -10.47 10.94
CA GLU A 22 -4.93 -11.10 9.77
C GLU A 22 -3.81 -11.57 8.83
N THR A 23 -3.96 -12.79 8.33
CA THR A 23 -3.06 -13.40 7.35
C THR A 23 -3.57 -13.18 5.93
N LEU A 24 -2.73 -13.48 4.93
CA LEU A 24 -3.15 -13.58 3.53
C LEU A 24 -4.32 -14.56 3.36
N THR A 25 -4.33 -15.65 4.13
CA THR A 25 -5.39 -16.65 4.09
C THR A 25 -6.73 -16.06 4.54
N ASP A 26 -6.73 -15.22 5.57
CA ASP A 26 -7.95 -14.56 6.05
C ASP A 26 -8.48 -13.55 5.03
N PHE A 27 -7.58 -12.82 4.36
CA PHE A 27 -7.93 -11.96 3.24
C PHE A 27 -8.59 -12.74 2.09
N ILE A 28 -8.04 -13.89 1.71
CA ILE A 28 -8.61 -14.74 0.63
C ILE A 28 -10.02 -15.21 0.99
N LYS A 29 -10.24 -15.67 2.24
CA LYS A 29 -11.58 -16.05 2.70
C LYS A 29 -12.58 -14.90 2.62
N ALA A 30 -12.18 -13.70 3.06
CA ALA A 30 -13.02 -12.50 2.96
C ALA A 30 -13.31 -12.13 1.50
N TYR A 31 -12.30 -12.19 0.63
CA TYR A 31 -12.43 -11.99 -0.81
C TYR A 31 -13.47 -12.93 -1.43
N GLU A 32 -13.39 -14.24 -1.13
CA GLU A 32 -14.32 -15.24 -1.67
C GLU A 32 -15.77 -14.97 -1.27
N ILE A 33 -16.01 -14.59 -0.01
CA ILE A 33 -17.34 -14.23 0.48
C ILE A 33 -17.86 -13.00 -0.28
N ILE A 34 -17.06 -11.94 -0.39
CA ILE A 34 -17.46 -10.70 -1.06
C ILE A 34 -17.82 -10.97 -2.53
N LYS A 35 -17.01 -11.78 -3.23
CA LYS A 35 -17.24 -12.14 -4.63
C LYS A 35 -18.45 -13.06 -4.80
N LYS A 36 -18.72 -13.97 -3.85
CA LYS A 36 -19.92 -14.81 -3.85
C LYS A 36 -21.21 -13.97 -3.84
N TYR A 37 -21.20 -12.82 -3.18
CA TYR A 37 -22.33 -11.88 -3.16
C TYR A 37 -22.27 -10.81 -4.27
N ASN A 38 -21.36 -10.95 -5.23
CA ASN A 38 -21.17 -10.03 -6.35
C ASN A 38 -21.00 -8.55 -5.89
N LEU A 39 -20.31 -8.36 -4.77
CA LEU A 39 -20.00 -7.04 -4.23
C LEU A 39 -18.67 -6.52 -4.79
N HIS A 40 -18.59 -5.21 -5.01
CA HIS A 40 -17.34 -4.57 -5.42
C HIS A 40 -16.35 -4.56 -4.25
N LEU A 41 -15.11 -4.94 -4.53
CA LEU A 41 -14.00 -4.96 -3.59
C LEU A 41 -12.93 -3.95 -3.97
N CYS A 42 -12.65 -3.02 -3.06
CA CYS A 42 -11.49 -2.14 -3.10
C CYS A 42 -10.44 -2.61 -2.08
N VAL A 43 -9.18 -2.76 -2.49
CA VAL A 43 -8.11 -3.26 -1.61
C VAL A 43 -7.13 -2.15 -1.25
N HIS A 44 -6.70 -2.08 0.01
CA HIS A 44 -5.66 -1.18 0.47
C HIS A 44 -4.30 -1.89 0.48
N VAL A 45 -3.29 -1.24 -0.09
CA VAL A 45 -1.89 -1.70 -0.12
C VAL A 45 -0.99 -0.56 0.36
N ILE A 46 0.04 -0.88 1.14
CA ILE A 46 1.04 0.09 1.61
C ILE A 46 2.38 -0.23 0.94
N LEU A 47 2.97 0.75 0.26
CA LEU A 47 4.31 0.65 -0.29
C LEU A 47 5.36 1.18 0.70
N GLY A 48 6.51 0.50 0.75
CA GLY A 48 7.62 0.85 1.61
C GLY A 48 7.54 0.25 3.01
N LEU A 49 6.78 -0.84 3.19
CA LEU A 49 6.74 -1.59 4.45
C LEU A 49 8.15 -2.09 4.84
N PRO A 50 8.48 -2.14 6.14
CA PRO A 50 9.81 -2.60 6.58
C PRO A 50 10.11 -3.99 6.03
N GLU A 51 11.36 -4.21 5.62
CA GLU A 51 11.87 -5.46 5.02
C GLU A 51 11.25 -5.87 3.66
N GLU A 52 10.38 -5.06 3.07
CA GLU A 52 9.91 -5.30 1.70
C GLU A 52 10.86 -4.71 0.67
N THR A 53 11.18 -5.53 -0.34
CA THR A 53 11.85 -5.09 -1.55
C THR A 53 10.85 -4.61 -2.59
N ILE A 54 11.35 -3.98 -3.66
CA ILE A 54 10.52 -3.64 -4.83
C ILE A 54 9.84 -4.89 -5.38
N ASP A 55 10.55 -6.02 -5.47
CA ASP A 55 9.98 -7.28 -5.96
C ASP A 55 8.86 -7.80 -5.05
N ASP A 56 8.97 -7.65 -3.72
CA ASP A 56 7.89 -8.01 -2.79
C ASP A 56 6.62 -7.17 -3.04
N MET A 57 6.78 -5.86 -3.26
CA MET A 57 5.66 -4.97 -3.58
C MET A 57 5.02 -5.33 -4.93
N ILE A 58 5.83 -5.65 -5.94
CA ILE A 58 5.33 -6.07 -7.27
C ILE A 58 4.65 -7.44 -7.22
N LYS A 59 5.13 -8.38 -6.40
CA LYS A 59 4.43 -9.65 -6.15
C LYS A 59 3.02 -9.41 -5.59
N THR A 60 2.87 -8.46 -4.68
CA THR A 60 1.54 -8.05 -4.15
C THR A 60 0.62 -7.58 -5.28
N ALA A 61 1.10 -6.73 -6.19
CA ALA A 61 0.33 -6.30 -7.36
C ALA A 61 -0.12 -7.48 -8.24
N LYS A 62 0.82 -8.36 -8.60
CA LYS A 62 0.55 -9.55 -9.43
C LYS A 62 -0.47 -10.48 -8.79
N PHE A 63 -0.39 -10.68 -7.48
CA PHE A 63 -1.36 -11.47 -6.72
C PHE A 63 -2.76 -10.85 -6.81
N LEU A 64 -2.89 -9.55 -6.54
CA LEU A 64 -4.16 -8.84 -6.62
C LEU A 64 -4.74 -8.82 -8.04
N SER A 65 -3.89 -8.70 -9.06
CA SER A 65 -4.30 -8.81 -10.46
C SER A 65 -4.89 -10.18 -10.79
N LYS A 66 -4.28 -11.27 -10.29
CA LYS A 66 -4.80 -12.63 -10.48
C LYS A 66 -6.17 -12.80 -9.84
N LEU A 67 -6.40 -12.16 -8.69
CA LEU A 67 -7.69 -12.12 -8.02
C LEU A 67 -8.72 -11.21 -8.72
N LYS A 68 -8.34 -10.40 -9.72
CA LYS A 68 -9.27 -9.50 -10.42
C LYS A 68 -10.10 -8.63 -9.46
N ILE A 69 -9.39 -7.97 -8.54
CA ILE A 69 -10.01 -6.99 -7.63
C ILE A 69 -10.59 -5.81 -8.42
N ASP A 70 -11.65 -5.19 -7.92
CA ASP A 70 -12.37 -4.14 -8.66
C ASP A 70 -11.68 -2.79 -8.54
N GLY A 71 -11.02 -2.54 -7.40
CA GLY A 71 -10.26 -1.31 -7.22
C GLY A 71 -9.17 -1.41 -6.17
N ILE A 72 -8.29 -0.42 -6.18
CA ILE A 72 -7.14 -0.35 -5.28
C ILE A 72 -6.95 1.06 -4.72
N LYS A 73 -6.53 1.12 -3.44
CA LYS A 73 -5.99 2.31 -2.79
C LYS A 73 -4.55 2.05 -2.40
N LEU A 74 -3.64 2.71 -3.10
CA LEU A 74 -2.22 2.66 -2.83
C LEU A 74 -1.87 3.73 -1.80
N HIS A 75 -1.14 3.33 -0.76
CA HIS A 75 -0.66 4.23 0.29
C HIS A 75 0.87 4.18 0.35
N LEU A 76 1.48 5.31 0.65
CA LEU A 76 2.88 5.39 1.05
C LEU A 76 2.99 5.09 2.54
N LEU A 77 3.98 4.29 2.95
CA LEU A 77 4.30 4.14 4.37
C LEU A 77 4.84 5.45 4.94
N VAL A 78 4.26 5.87 6.06
CA VAL A 78 4.65 7.07 6.77
C VAL A 78 5.04 6.72 8.21
N ALA A 79 6.21 7.18 8.64
CA ALA A 79 6.65 7.12 10.02
C ALA A 79 6.08 8.31 10.78
N ILE A 80 5.30 8.03 11.83
CA ILE A 80 4.68 9.06 12.70
C ILE A 80 5.39 9.03 14.04
N LYS A 81 5.68 10.21 14.60
CA LYS A 81 6.28 10.37 15.93
C LYS A 81 5.51 9.59 16.98
N ASN A 82 6.21 9.08 17.99
CA ASN A 82 5.63 8.33 19.12
C ASN A 82 4.94 7.00 18.77
N THR A 83 4.98 6.54 17.51
CA THR A 83 4.53 5.20 17.12
C THR A 83 5.67 4.19 17.17
N VAL A 84 5.35 2.89 17.20
CA VAL A 84 6.37 1.81 17.10
C VAL A 84 7.19 1.98 15.83
N LEU A 85 6.54 2.24 14.70
CA LEU A 85 7.20 2.49 13.42
C LEU A 85 8.06 3.76 13.49
N GLY A 86 7.59 4.84 14.09
CA GLY A 86 8.40 6.05 14.28
C GLY A 86 9.67 5.78 15.09
N LYS A 87 9.58 4.99 16.15
CA LYS A 87 10.76 4.56 16.93
C LYS A 87 11.72 3.68 16.11
N MET A 88 11.19 2.78 15.28
CA MET A 88 12.01 1.98 14.37
C MET A 88 12.76 2.85 13.35
N TYR A 89 12.10 3.87 12.79
CA TYR A 89 12.72 4.81 11.87
C TYR A 89 13.86 5.59 12.53
N LEU A 90 13.62 6.18 13.71
CA LEU A 90 14.62 6.94 14.46
C LEU A 90 15.81 6.09 14.90
N ALA A 91 15.60 4.79 15.13
CA ALA A 91 16.65 3.82 15.44
C ALA A 91 17.39 3.29 14.19
N GLY A 92 17.07 3.78 12.99
CA GLY A 92 17.70 3.35 11.73
C GLY A 92 17.30 1.93 11.27
N LYS A 93 16.23 1.36 11.83
CA LYS A 93 15.80 -0.03 11.54
C LYS A 93 15.05 -0.18 10.21
N PHE A 94 14.60 0.92 9.61
CA PHE A 94 14.12 0.93 8.22
C PHE A 94 14.30 2.33 7.62
N LYS A 95 14.22 2.42 6.28
CA LYS A 95 14.27 3.67 5.52
C LYS A 95 12.94 3.91 4.83
N SER A 96 12.46 5.15 4.89
CA SER A 96 11.32 5.59 4.09
C SER A 96 11.71 5.71 2.62
N LEU A 97 10.76 5.44 1.72
CA LEU A 97 10.96 5.69 0.28
C LEU A 97 11.21 7.17 0.00
N THR A 98 12.15 7.44 -0.89
CA THR A 98 12.29 8.75 -1.53
C THR A 98 11.10 9.01 -2.48
N TYR A 99 10.96 10.26 -2.92
CA TYR A 99 9.90 10.65 -3.85
C TYR A 99 10.00 9.85 -5.16
N ASP A 100 11.19 9.82 -5.75
CA ASP A 100 11.42 9.16 -7.04
C ASP A 100 11.23 7.63 -6.93
N GLU A 101 11.69 7.01 -5.84
CA GLU A 101 11.42 5.59 -5.58
C GLU A 101 9.92 5.32 -5.49
N TYR A 102 9.17 6.15 -4.75
CA TYR A 102 7.73 5.96 -4.63
C TYR A 102 7.00 6.08 -5.97
N VAL A 103 7.36 7.07 -6.80
CA VAL A 103 6.78 7.26 -8.13
C VAL A 103 7.09 6.06 -9.03
N ASP A 104 8.35 5.64 -9.12
CA ASP A 104 8.77 4.50 -9.96
C ASP A 104 8.10 3.18 -9.52
N ILE A 105 8.11 2.90 -8.22
CA ILE A 105 7.47 1.69 -7.67
C ILE A 105 5.96 1.73 -7.93
N SER A 106 5.31 2.88 -7.73
CA SER A 106 3.88 3.00 -7.99
C SER A 106 3.53 2.73 -9.45
N LYS A 107 4.30 3.25 -10.41
CA LYS A 107 4.11 2.95 -11.84
C LYS A 107 4.25 1.47 -12.13
N LYS A 108 5.32 0.85 -11.63
CA LYS A 108 5.55 -0.60 -11.79
C LYS A 108 4.42 -1.42 -11.18
N PHE A 109 3.96 -1.04 -9.99
CA PHE A 109 2.85 -1.70 -9.30
C PHE A 109 1.56 -1.64 -10.12
N ILE A 110 1.21 -0.45 -10.61
CA ILE A 110 -0.01 -0.23 -11.41
C ILE A 110 0.02 -1.00 -12.73
N ASN A 111 1.18 -1.04 -13.40
CA ASN A 111 1.35 -1.75 -14.67
C ASN A 111 1.10 -3.26 -14.55
N GLU A 112 1.20 -3.81 -13.34
CA GLU A 112 1.01 -5.23 -13.06
C GLU A 112 -0.44 -5.57 -12.66
N LEU A 113 -1.29 -4.55 -12.47
CA LEU A 113 -2.71 -4.74 -12.16
C LEU A 113 -3.52 -5.03 -13.43
N ASP A 114 -4.65 -5.73 -13.25
CA ASP A 114 -5.62 -5.93 -14.31
C ASP A 114 -6.13 -4.56 -14.80
N LYS A 115 -6.22 -4.37 -16.11
CA LYS A 115 -6.64 -3.09 -16.74
C LYS A 115 -8.04 -2.63 -16.31
N LYS A 116 -8.87 -3.52 -15.79
CA LYS A 116 -10.21 -3.20 -15.26
C LYS A 116 -10.17 -2.75 -13.80
N CYS A 117 -9.05 -2.91 -13.09
CA CYS A 117 -8.90 -2.46 -11.72
C CYS A 117 -8.87 -0.93 -11.66
N ILE A 118 -9.80 -0.34 -10.90
CA ILE A 118 -9.88 1.10 -10.73
C ILE A 118 -8.87 1.55 -9.67
N ILE A 119 -8.05 2.53 -10.00
CA ILE A 119 -7.14 3.14 -9.04
C ILE A 119 -7.91 4.26 -8.32
N HIS A 120 -8.33 4.00 -7.09
CA HIS A 120 -9.06 4.98 -6.28
C HIS A 120 -8.14 6.01 -5.64
N LYS A 121 -6.88 5.65 -5.39
CA LYS A 121 -5.93 6.50 -4.66
C LYS A 121 -4.49 6.11 -4.96
N LEU A 122 -3.66 7.12 -5.18
CA LEU A 122 -2.20 7.02 -5.37
C LEU A 122 -1.41 7.82 -4.32
N ALA A 123 -2.03 8.79 -3.67
CA ALA A 123 -1.40 9.60 -2.63
C ALA A 123 -2.44 9.99 -1.57
N GLY A 124 -2.01 10.06 -0.32
CA GLY A 124 -2.84 10.45 0.82
C GLY A 124 -3.11 11.95 0.90
N SER A 125 -4.31 12.31 1.35
CA SER A 125 -4.59 13.59 1.98
C SER A 125 -4.89 13.37 3.47
N GLY A 126 -4.53 14.34 4.32
CA GLY A 126 -4.75 14.26 5.77
C GLY A 126 -3.62 13.57 6.51
N TYR A 127 -2.40 14.06 6.29
CA TYR A 127 -1.23 13.59 7.01
C TYR A 127 -1.18 14.23 8.41
N PRO A 128 -0.90 13.47 9.48
CA PRO A 128 -0.72 14.04 10.80
C PRO A 128 0.42 15.06 10.82
N ASP A 129 0.34 16.06 11.69
CA ASP A 129 1.42 17.05 11.84
C ASP A 129 2.72 16.40 12.36
N ASP A 130 2.62 15.22 12.97
CA ASP A 130 3.72 14.48 13.59
C ASP A 130 4.44 13.49 12.66
N ILE A 131 4.42 13.69 11.32
CA ILE A 131 5.20 12.84 10.42
C ILE A 131 6.69 13.17 10.55
N ILE A 132 7.48 12.12 10.74
CA ILE A 132 8.94 12.20 10.78
C ILE A 132 9.60 11.59 9.54
N ALA A 133 8.86 10.83 8.72
CA ALA A 133 9.31 10.38 7.41
C ALA A 133 8.18 9.84 6.51
N PRO A 134 8.28 9.95 5.19
CA PRO A 134 9.25 10.79 4.49
C PRO A 134 8.82 12.27 4.47
N PHE A 135 9.78 13.19 4.63
CA PHE A 135 9.48 14.63 4.69
C PHE A 135 8.99 15.24 3.38
N TRP A 136 9.38 14.67 2.23
CA TRP A 136 8.97 15.18 0.92
C TRP A 136 7.44 15.23 0.73
N ILE A 137 6.70 14.51 1.56
CA ILE A 137 5.23 14.44 1.55
C ILE A 137 4.56 15.79 1.79
N TYR A 138 5.21 16.69 2.55
CA TYR A 138 4.69 18.02 2.82
C TYR A 138 4.75 18.93 1.58
N GLU A 139 5.71 18.71 0.69
CA GLU A 139 5.96 19.57 -0.47
C GLU A 139 5.41 18.97 -1.79
N LYS A 140 5.50 17.65 -1.95
CA LYS A 140 5.30 16.97 -3.25
C LYS A 140 3.98 16.23 -3.38
N LYS A 141 3.06 16.37 -2.43
CA LYS A 141 1.80 15.61 -2.38
C LYS A 141 0.99 15.66 -3.69
N LEU A 142 0.82 16.84 -4.28
CA LEU A 142 0.08 17.00 -5.54
C LEU A 142 0.88 16.51 -6.75
N SER A 143 2.22 16.60 -6.68
CA SER A 143 3.13 16.16 -7.74
C SER A 143 3.08 14.65 -7.95
N VAL A 144 2.88 13.86 -6.88
CA VAL A 144 2.80 12.38 -6.97
C VAL A 144 1.77 11.92 -7.99
N ILE A 145 0.54 12.45 -7.94
CA ILE A 145 -0.55 12.02 -8.84
C ILE A 145 -0.19 12.36 -10.29
N ARG A 146 0.33 13.57 -10.52
CA ARG A 146 0.75 14.03 -11.85
C ARG A 146 1.88 13.16 -12.40
N ASP A 147 2.90 12.91 -11.60
CA ASP A 147 4.13 12.26 -12.06
C ASP A 147 3.98 10.75 -12.21
N ILE A 148 3.01 10.12 -11.53
CA ILE A 148 2.60 8.72 -11.77
C ILE A 148 1.75 8.60 -13.05
N SER A 149 0.92 9.61 -13.36
CA SER A 149 -0.01 9.58 -14.50
C SER A 149 0.64 9.94 -15.85
N ASN A 150 1.84 10.52 -15.81
CA ASN A 150 2.68 10.84 -16.98
C ASN A 150 3.66 9.70 -17.30
#